data_AF-A0A2D8C1F2-F1
#
_entry.id   AF-A0A2D8C1F2-F1
#
_cell.length_a   1.000
_cell.length_b   1.000
_cell.length_c   1.000
_cell.angle_alpha   90.00
_cell.angle_beta   90.00
_cell.angle_gamma   90.00
#
_symmetry.space_group_name_H-M   'P 1'
#
loop_
_entity.id
_entity.type
_entity.pdbx_description
1 polymer ?
#
loop_
_entity_poly.entity_id
_entity_poly.type
_entity_poly.pdbx_seq_one_letter_code
_entity_poly.pdbx_strand_id
1 'polypeptide(L)'
;MAAKDPVLTPELLKIIKIFGIASILMVLGLSFFNSRRANNTGEDLTFRMSDAARIYFLNMKAINYNREIRSDAGMTLFRHEDLSVKNDEAGIQLVLILNPPKDEAYLYLEPQNFDWPIQIKSGGETFIFKNGNKSDHLSAINQLKALIENGKMIFLVQNEREIPLWEEESEKDALKQVFEDYARLVE
;
A
#
# COMPACT_ATOMS: atom_id res chain seq x y z
N MET A 1 0.64 -71.96 21.36
CA MET A 1 -0.08 -70.73 20.97
C MET A 1 0.74 -69.54 21.45
N ALA A 2 1.28 -68.72 20.55
CA ALA A 2 2.01 -67.51 20.92
C ALA A 2 1.00 -66.39 21.22
N ALA A 3 1.11 -65.77 22.39
CA ALA A 3 0.29 -64.62 22.77
C ALA A 3 0.66 -63.43 21.87
N LYS A 4 -0.34 -62.78 21.26
CA LYS A 4 -0.14 -61.55 20.48
C LYS A 4 0.21 -60.42 21.45
N ASP A 5 1.37 -59.79 21.25
CA ASP A 5 1.74 -58.60 22.00
C ASP A 5 0.70 -57.47 21.81
N PRO A 6 0.34 -56.75 22.88
CA PRO A 6 -0.68 -55.70 22.81
C PRO A 6 -0.18 -54.52 21.96
N VAL A 7 -0.85 -54.30 20.82
CA VAL A 7 -0.53 -53.29 19.81
C VAL A 7 -0.62 -51.85 20.33
N LEU A 8 -1.34 -51.63 21.43
CA LEU A 8 -1.50 -50.32 22.09
C LEU A 8 -0.84 -50.33 23.46
N THR A 9 0.50 -50.24 23.47
CA THR A 9 1.22 -50.12 24.73
C THR A 9 0.93 -48.77 25.40
N PRO A 10 0.97 -48.69 26.74
CA PRO A 10 0.75 -47.43 27.48
C PRO A 10 1.71 -46.31 27.05
N GLU A 11 2.90 -46.67 26.61
CA GLU A 11 3.92 -45.74 26.11
C GLU A 11 3.52 -45.15 24.75
N LEU A 12 3.04 -45.98 23.81
CA LEU A 12 2.54 -45.53 22.52
C LEU A 12 1.35 -44.57 22.69
N LEU A 13 0.44 -44.88 23.62
CA LEU A 13 -0.70 -44.01 23.95
C LEU A 13 -0.28 -42.64 24.50
N LYS A 14 0.82 -42.57 25.26
CA LYS A 14 1.36 -41.28 25.74
C LYS A 14 1.93 -40.46 24.59
N ILE A 15 2.70 -41.08 23.69
CA ILE A 15 3.29 -40.41 22.53
C ILE A 15 2.19 -39.84 21.62
N ILE A 16 1.15 -40.63 21.33
CA ILE A 16 0.02 -40.19 20.48
C ILE A 16 -0.70 -38.98 21.10
N LYS A 17 -0.91 -38.97 22.42
CA LYS A 17 -1.56 -37.84 23.10
C LYS A 17 -0.72 -36.57 23.03
N ILE A 18 0.60 -36.68 23.27
CA ILE A 18 1.51 -35.53 23.20
C ILE A 18 1.53 -34.98 21.77
N PHE A 19 1.67 -35.85 20.77
CA PHE A 19 1.69 -35.45 19.37
C PHE A 19 0.37 -34.80 18.93
N GLY A 20 -0.77 -35.35 19.35
CA GLY A 20 -2.09 -34.80 19.06
C GLY A 20 -2.27 -33.41 19.68
N ILE A 21 -1.91 -33.23 20.96
CA ILE A 21 -2.00 -31.94 21.65
C ILE A 21 -1.06 -30.92 21.01
N ALA A 22 0.19 -31.29 20.71
CA ALA A 22 1.16 -30.41 20.07
C ALA A 22 0.69 -29.97 18.68
N SER A 23 0.09 -30.87 17.90
CA SER A 23 -0.45 -30.56 16.57
C SER A 23 -1.62 -29.58 16.66
N ILE A 24 -2.54 -29.78 17.62
CA ILE A 24 -3.67 -28.87 17.84
C ILE A 24 -3.17 -27.49 18.28
N LEU A 25 -2.24 -27.43 19.24
CA LEU A 25 -1.66 -26.16 19.70
C LEU A 25 -0.91 -25.43 18.59
N MET A 26 -0.20 -26.15 17.73
CA MET A 26 0.48 -25.58 16.57
C MET A 26 -0.52 -24.98 15.57
N VAL A 27 -1.59 -25.70 15.23
CA VAL A 27 -2.63 -25.19 14.32
C VAL A 27 -3.32 -23.97 14.91
N LEU A 28 -3.66 -24.00 16.20
CA LEU A 28 -4.27 -22.86 16.88
C LEU A 28 -3.32 -21.66 16.95
N GLY A 29 -2.04 -21.88 17.27
CA GLY A 29 -1.03 -20.83 17.29
C GLY A 29 -0.84 -20.19 15.91
N LEU A 30 -0.76 -21.00 14.86
CA LEU A 30 -0.64 -20.51 13.48
C LEU A 30 -1.92 -19.83 12.98
N SER A 31 -3.10 -20.18 13.49
CA SER A 31 -4.37 -19.52 13.16
C SER A 31 -4.38 -18.03 13.52
N PHE A 32 -3.70 -17.64 14.61
CA PHE A 32 -3.57 -16.23 15.00
C PHE A 32 -2.63 -15.42 14.09
N PHE A 33 -1.78 -16.07 13.29
CA PHE A 33 -0.89 -15.43 12.31
C PHE A 33 -1.54 -15.27 10.91
N ASN A 34 -2.86 -15.43 10.79
CA ASN A 34 -3.59 -15.34 9.52
C ASN A 34 -3.82 -13.90 9.00
N SER A 35 -3.03 -12.91 9.44
CA SER A 35 -3.14 -11.52 8.98
C SER A 35 -2.49 -11.27 7.60
N ARG A 36 -1.88 -12.29 6.98
CA ARG A 36 -1.47 -12.27 5.56
C ARG A 36 -1.95 -13.52 4.86
N ARG A 37 -3.14 -13.44 4.27
CA ARG A 37 -3.66 -14.49 3.39
C ARG A 37 -2.91 -14.40 2.06
N ALA A 38 -2.08 -15.39 1.73
CA ALA A 38 -1.52 -15.52 0.40
C ALA A 38 -2.68 -15.73 -0.59
N ASN A 39 -2.80 -14.84 -1.58
CA ASN A 39 -3.75 -15.00 -2.66
C ASN A 39 -3.23 -16.09 -3.62
N ASN A 40 -3.87 -17.25 -3.62
CA ASN A 40 -3.48 -18.41 -4.42
C ASN A 40 -4.15 -18.44 -5.81
N THR A 41 -4.81 -17.36 -6.26
CA THR A 41 -5.32 -17.24 -7.64
C THR A 41 -4.24 -16.87 -8.66
N GLY A 42 -3.04 -16.50 -8.19
CA GLY A 42 -1.90 -16.17 -9.04
C GLY A 42 -1.90 -14.76 -9.62
N GLU A 43 -3.06 -14.10 -9.73
CA GLU A 43 -3.17 -12.71 -10.18
C GLU A 43 -3.71 -11.80 -9.07
N ASP A 44 -2.88 -10.87 -8.61
CA ASP A 44 -3.30 -9.74 -7.79
C ASP A 44 -3.86 -8.66 -8.71
N LEU A 45 -5.19 -8.61 -8.82
CA LEU A 45 -5.90 -7.64 -9.66
C LEU A 45 -5.92 -6.23 -9.07
N THR A 46 -5.43 -6.04 -7.85
CA THR A 46 -5.48 -4.75 -7.13
C THR A 46 -4.82 -3.60 -7.89
N PHE A 47 -3.83 -3.92 -8.72
CA PHE A 47 -3.05 -2.95 -9.49
C PHE A 47 -3.29 -3.06 -10.99
N ARG A 48 -4.15 -4.01 -11.43
CA ARG A 48 -4.30 -4.34 -12.84
C ARG A 48 -4.95 -3.18 -13.56
N MET A 49 -4.32 -2.73 -14.64
CA MET A 49 -4.80 -1.65 -15.48
C MET A 49 -5.20 -2.20 -16.85
N SER A 50 -6.41 -1.88 -17.32
CA SER A 50 -6.84 -2.24 -18.67
C SER A 50 -6.28 -1.30 -19.73
N ASP A 51 -6.10 -1.79 -20.96
CA ASP A 51 -5.68 -0.95 -22.09
C ASP A 51 -6.66 0.20 -22.35
N ALA A 52 -7.96 -0.05 -22.21
CA ALA A 52 -8.99 0.96 -22.38
C ALA A 52 -8.85 2.09 -21.34
N ALA A 53 -8.67 1.74 -20.07
CA ALA A 53 -8.47 2.72 -19.00
C ALA A 53 -7.16 3.50 -19.19
N ARG A 54 -6.09 2.82 -19.60
CA ARG A 54 -4.80 3.45 -19.92
C ARG A 54 -4.93 4.47 -21.05
N ILE A 55 -5.54 4.09 -22.17
CA ILE A 55 -5.72 4.98 -23.33
C ILE A 55 -6.60 6.17 -22.93
N TYR A 56 -7.67 5.93 -22.18
CA TYR A 56 -8.52 6.99 -21.66
C TYR A 56 -7.72 7.98 -20.82
N PHE A 57 -6.96 7.51 -19.82
CA PHE A 57 -6.13 8.35 -18.97
C PHE A 57 -5.14 9.18 -19.80
N LEU A 58 -4.39 8.53 -20.70
CA LEU A 58 -3.37 9.20 -21.51
C LEU A 58 -3.93 10.30 -22.42
N ASN A 59 -5.17 10.15 -22.90
CA ASN A 59 -5.79 11.11 -23.81
C ASN A 59 -6.60 12.19 -23.10
N MET A 60 -7.21 11.87 -21.95
CA MET A 60 -8.20 12.74 -21.31
C MET A 60 -7.72 13.36 -20.00
N LYS A 61 -6.83 12.68 -19.27
CA LYS A 61 -6.48 13.03 -17.88
C LYS A 61 -5.03 13.47 -17.75
N ALA A 62 -4.13 12.82 -18.48
CA ALA A 62 -2.69 13.06 -18.40
C ALA A 62 -2.25 14.50 -18.74
N ILE A 63 -3.13 15.34 -19.29
CA ILE A 63 -2.88 16.76 -19.54
C ILE A 63 -2.70 17.58 -18.24
N ASN A 64 -3.28 17.13 -17.13
CA ASN A 64 -3.15 17.80 -15.82
C ASN A 64 -1.90 17.35 -15.04
N TYR A 65 -1.00 16.60 -15.68
CA TYR A 65 0.12 15.95 -15.02
C TYR A 65 1.43 16.27 -15.73
N ASN A 66 2.46 16.57 -14.93
CA ASN A 66 3.83 16.52 -15.39
C ASN A 66 4.25 15.05 -15.57
N ARG A 67 4.73 14.73 -16.77
CA ARG A 67 5.10 13.38 -17.20
C ARG A 67 6.61 13.20 -17.16
N GLU A 68 7.06 12.16 -16.47
CA GLU A 68 8.45 11.69 -16.49
C GLU A 68 8.51 10.26 -17.04
N ILE A 69 9.33 10.04 -18.07
CA ILE A 69 9.52 8.71 -18.68
C ILE A 69 10.76 8.06 -18.08
N ARG A 70 10.57 6.89 -17.46
CA ARG A 70 11.63 6.05 -16.91
C ARG A 70 11.88 4.87 -17.84
N SER A 71 12.59 5.12 -18.94
CA SER A 71 12.90 4.11 -19.96
C SER A 71 13.72 2.95 -19.42
N ASP A 72 14.52 3.19 -18.38
CA ASP A 72 15.28 2.20 -17.63
C ASP A 72 14.37 1.17 -16.92
N ALA A 73 13.20 1.60 -16.44
CA ALA A 73 12.25 0.77 -15.71
C ALA A 73 11.02 0.36 -16.56
N GLY A 74 10.88 0.90 -17.78
CA GLY A 74 9.68 0.73 -18.60
C GLY A 74 8.43 1.38 -18.00
N MET A 75 8.62 2.40 -17.15
CA MET A 75 7.54 3.05 -16.40
C MET A 75 7.36 4.51 -16.84
N THR A 76 6.16 5.04 -16.62
CA THR A 76 5.88 6.47 -16.78
C THR A 76 5.27 7.01 -15.50
N LEU A 77 5.85 8.08 -14.97
CA LEU A 77 5.44 8.73 -13.74
C LEU A 77 4.65 9.99 -14.09
N PHE A 78 3.56 10.21 -13.37
CA PHE A 78 2.65 11.33 -13.53
C PHE A 78 2.50 12.03 -12.18
N ARG A 79 2.89 13.30 -12.12
CA ARG A 79 2.74 14.18 -10.95
C ARG A 79 1.74 15.27 -11.27
N HIS A 80 0.66 15.37 -10.51
CA HIS A 80 -0.36 16.38 -10.76
C HIS A 80 0.25 17.78 -10.57
N GLU A 81 -0.01 18.68 -11.51
CA GLU A 81 0.62 20.02 -11.53
C GLU A 81 0.26 20.85 -10.30
N ASP A 82 -1.00 20.82 -9.89
CA ASP A 82 -1.50 21.52 -8.70
C ASP A 82 -1.05 20.94 -7.36
N LEU A 83 -0.29 19.83 -7.35
CA LEU A 83 0.27 19.24 -6.12
C LEU A 83 1.77 19.56 -5.95
N SER A 84 2.32 20.45 -6.77
CA SER A 84 3.75 20.75 -6.76
C SER A 84 4.20 21.34 -5.42
N VAL A 85 5.14 20.68 -4.76
CA VAL A 85 5.80 21.22 -3.57
C VAL A 85 6.62 22.45 -3.97
N LYS A 86 6.53 23.53 -3.18
CA LYS A 86 7.32 24.75 -3.40
C LYS A 86 8.81 24.42 -3.29
N ASN A 87 9.62 25.02 -4.17
CA ASN A 87 11.07 24.80 -4.17
C ASN A 87 11.66 25.03 -2.77
N ASP A 88 12.53 24.11 -2.32
CA ASP A 88 13.21 24.07 -1.02
C ASP A 88 12.35 23.74 0.22
N GLU A 89 11.04 23.55 0.10
CA GLU A 89 10.19 23.10 1.22
C GLU A 89 10.06 21.58 1.25
N ALA A 90 10.05 21.00 2.45
CA ALA A 90 9.76 19.57 2.59
C ALA A 90 8.26 19.32 2.38
N GLY A 91 7.94 18.35 1.53
CA GLY A 91 6.56 18.06 1.18
C GLY A 91 6.39 16.67 0.60
N ILE A 92 5.15 16.24 0.42
CA ILE A 92 4.84 14.94 -0.14
C ILE A 92 4.21 15.15 -1.50
N GLN A 93 4.72 14.45 -2.50
CA GLN A 93 4.09 14.37 -3.81
C GLN A 93 3.38 13.02 -3.96
N LEU A 94 2.16 13.04 -4.49
CA LEU A 94 1.49 11.83 -4.95
C LEU A 94 1.87 11.60 -6.43
N VAL A 95 2.46 10.44 -6.71
CA VAL A 95 2.92 10.06 -8.04
C VAL A 95 2.09 8.88 -8.53
N LEU A 96 1.41 9.06 -9.65
CA LEU A 96 0.73 7.99 -10.37
C LEU A 96 1.72 7.35 -11.35
N ILE A 97 1.95 6.05 -11.20
CA ILE A 97 2.94 5.31 -11.99
C ILE A 97 2.20 4.33 -12.89
N LEU A 98 2.43 4.42 -14.20
CA LEU A 98 1.99 3.41 -15.15
C LEU A 98 3.15 2.47 -15.46
N ASN A 99 2.89 1.16 -15.38
CA ASN A 99 3.80 0.09 -15.73
C ASN A 99 3.19 -0.78 -16.85
N PRO A 100 3.19 -0.30 -18.11
CA PRO A 100 2.61 -1.03 -19.24
C PRO A 100 3.16 -2.45 -19.43
N PRO A 101 4.46 -2.75 -19.23
CA PRO A 101 4.96 -4.11 -19.34
C PRO A 101 4.28 -5.15 -18.42
N LYS A 102 3.62 -4.70 -17.35
CA LYS A 102 2.86 -5.57 -16.43
C LYS A 102 1.34 -5.35 -16.51
N ASP A 103 0.90 -4.43 -17.36
CA ASP A 103 -0.41 -3.77 -17.31
C ASP A 103 -0.83 -3.47 -15.86
N GLU A 104 0.04 -2.78 -15.14
CA GLU A 104 -0.23 -2.34 -13.76
C GLU A 104 -0.16 -0.81 -13.65
N ALA A 105 -0.92 -0.25 -12.72
CA ALA A 105 -0.78 1.13 -12.25
C ALA A 105 -0.58 1.14 -10.73
N TYR A 106 0.18 2.10 -10.23
CA TYR A 106 0.45 2.27 -8.80
C TYR A 106 0.32 3.73 -8.39
N LEU A 107 -0.02 3.95 -7.13
CA LEU A 107 0.21 5.23 -6.46
C LEU A 107 1.43 5.12 -5.56
N TYR A 108 2.30 6.12 -5.64
CA TYR A 108 3.52 6.23 -4.85
C TYR A 108 3.53 7.57 -4.11
N LEU A 109 3.90 7.52 -2.82
CA LEU A 109 4.15 8.73 -2.04
C LEU A 109 5.62 9.04 -2.17
N GLU A 110 5.96 10.18 -2.76
CA GLU A 110 7.34 10.61 -2.97
C GLU A 110 7.67 11.75 -2.00
N PRO A 111 8.59 11.54 -1.04
CA PRO A 111 9.17 12.63 -0.25
C PRO A 111 9.88 13.64 -1.16
N GLN A 112 9.59 14.92 -0.96
CA GLN A 112 10.28 16.05 -1.59
C GLN A 112 11.12 16.77 -0.54
N ASN A 113 12.42 16.92 -0.77
CA ASN A 113 13.35 17.59 0.15
C ASN A 113 13.48 16.95 1.55
N PHE A 114 13.20 15.65 1.66
CA PHE A 114 13.49 14.83 2.84
C PHE A 114 13.55 13.34 2.48
N ASP A 115 13.96 12.49 3.43
CA ASP A 115 14.05 11.03 3.22
C ASP A 115 13.06 10.29 4.14
N TRP A 116 12.81 9.03 3.80
CA TRP A 116 11.97 8.14 4.58
C TRP A 116 12.51 7.90 6.01
N PRO A 117 11.63 7.61 6.99
CA PRO A 117 10.18 7.45 6.86
C PRO A 117 9.41 8.79 6.83
N ILE A 118 8.23 8.78 6.21
CA ILE A 118 7.29 9.92 6.26
C ILE A 118 6.53 9.84 7.58
N GLN A 119 6.59 10.90 8.38
CA GLN A 119 5.80 11.04 9.58
C GLN A 119 4.70 12.07 9.37
N ILE A 120 3.44 11.67 9.60
CA ILE A 120 2.27 12.53 9.44
C ILE A 120 1.53 12.62 10.78
N LYS A 121 1.04 13.82 11.11
CA LYS A 121 0.20 14.06 12.28
C LYS A 121 -1.17 14.56 11.84
N SER A 122 -2.23 14.00 12.43
CA SER A 122 -3.59 14.43 12.16
C SER A 122 -4.48 14.15 13.38
N GLY A 123 -5.24 15.16 13.84
CA GLY A 123 -6.18 14.99 14.96
C GLY A 123 -5.54 14.48 16.27
N GLY A 124 -4.27 14.79 16.51
CA GLY A 124 -3.52 14.32 17.70
C GLY A 124 -2.87 12.94 17.55
N GLU A 125 -3.16 12.21 16.48
CA GLU A 125 -2.55 10.92 16.17
C GLU A 125 -1.34 11.11 15.26
N THR A 126 -0.34 10.22 15.39
CA THR A 126 0.86 10.21 14.55
C THR A 126 0.92 8.91 13.76
N PHE A 127 1.11 9.03 12.45
CA PHE A 127 1.22 7.94 11.49
C PHE A 127 2.64 7.93 10.91
N ILE A 128 3.22 6.76 10.75
CA ILE A 128 4.56 6.59 10.18
C ILE A 128 4.45 5.71 8.95
N PHE A 129 4.73 6.28 7.79
CA PHE A 129 4.79 5.56 6.52
C PHE A 129 6.24 5.23 6.20
N LYS A 130 6.49 3.96 5.87
CA LYS A 130 7.82 3.45 5.53
C LYS A 130 7.95 3.34 4.02
N ASN A 131 9.17 3.49 3.52
CA ASN A 131 9.46 3.12 2.14
C ASN A 131 9.25 1.61 2.00
N GLY A 132 8.46 1.21 1.03
CA GLY A 132 8.03 -0.18 0.91
C GLY A 132 7.71 -0.56 -0.52
N ASN A 133 7.02 -1.68 -0.67
CA ASN A 133 6.53 -2.11 -1.98
C ASN A 133 5.22 -1.39 -2.36
N LYS A 134 4.73 -1.64 -3.57
CA LYS A 134 3.46 -1.08 -4.09
C LYS A 134 2.26 -1.22 -3.13
N SER A 135 2.17 -2.32 -2.39
CA SER A 135 1.09 -2.56 -1.42
C SER A 135 1.26 -1.73 -0.15
N ASP A 136 2.50 -1.52 0.31
CA ASP A 136 2.78 -0.65 1.45
C ASP A 136 2.41 0.81 1.13
N HIS A 137 2.74 1.27 -0.08
CA HIS A 137 2.33 2.59 -0.57
C HIS A 137 0.81 2.74 -0.69
N LEU A 138 0.14 1.77 -1.31
CA LEU A 138 -1.33 1.79 -1.41
C LEU A 138 -1.99 1.83 -0.04
N SER A 139 -1.47 1.09 0.94
CA SER A 139 -1.97 1.12 2.32
C SER A 139 -1.81 2.50 2.97
N ALA A 140 -0.63 3.11 2.84
CA ALA A 140 -0.37 4.45 3.36
C ALA A 140 -1.28 5.51 2.70
N ILE A 141 -1.48 5.41 1.39
CA ILE A 141 -2.34 6.32 0.63
C ILE A 141 -3.81 6.14 1.00
N ASN A 142 -4.30 4.92 1.21
CA ASN A 142 -5.66 4.68 1.66
C ASN A 142 -5.91 5.26 3.06
N GLN A 143 -4.92 5.16 3.97
CA GLN A 143 -4.99 5.82 5.28
C GLN A 143 -5.03 7.34 5.12
N LEU A 144 -4.19 7.90 4.26
CA LEU A 144 -4.15 9.33 3.97
C LEU A 144 -5.47 9.84 3.38
N LYS A 145 -6.03 9.12 2.40
CA LYS A 145 -7.33 9.41 1.79
C LYS A 145 -8.44 9.46 2.85
N ALA A 146 -8.49 8.50 3.75
CA ALA A 146 -9.47 8.50 4.85
C ALA A 146 -9.29 9.70 5.80
N LEU A 147 -8.06 10.14 6.06
CA LEU A 147 -7.82 11.34 6.88
C LEU A 147 -8.32 12.61 6.19
N ILE A 148 -8.07 12.73 4.87
CA ILE A 148 -8.53 13.86 4.04
C ILE A 148 -10.07 13.91 3.99
N GLU A 149 -10.72 12.78 3.73
CA GLU A 149 -12.19 12.69 3.64
C GLU A 149 -12.89 13.03 4.96
N ASN A 150 -12.24 12.75 6.10
CA ASN A 150 -12.74 13.13 7.42
C ASN A 150 -12.52 14.62 7.76
N GLY A 151 -11.98 15.42 6.84
CA GLY A 151 -11.78 16.87 7.00
C GLY A 151 -10.75 17.22 8.07
N LYS A 152 -9.87 16.29 8.46
CA LYS A 152 -8.82 16.57 9.43
C LYS A 152 -7.67 17.30 8.75
N MET A 153 -7.11 18.30 9.42
CA MET A 153 -5.83 18.87 9.01
C MET A 153 -4.72 17.82 9.13
N ILE A 154 -3.80 17.86 8.17
CA ILE A 154 -2.73 16.89 8.03
C ILE A 154 -1.41 17.64 7.99
N PHE A 155 -0.48 17.26 8.86
CA PHE A 155 0.82 17.88 8.98
C PHE A 155 1.91 16.85 8.73
N LEU A 156 2.86 17.16 7.84
CA LEU A 156 4.15 16.49 7.77
C LEU A 156 4.99 16.90 8.98
N VAL A 157 5.58 15.93 9.66
CA VAL A 157 6.50 16.17 10.77
C VAL A 157 7.93 15.99 10.28
N GLN A 158 8.71 17.07 10.27
CA GLN A 158 10.12 17.04 9.86
C GLN A 158 10.95 17.94 10.77
N ASN A 159 12.04 17.43 11.34
CA ASN A 159 12.95 18.19 12.22
C ASN A 159 12.19 18.95 13.34
N GLU A 160 11.23 18.28 13.98
CA GLU A 160 10.33 18.84 15.02
C GLU A 160 9.39 19.97 14.55
N ARG A 161 9.34 20.24 13.24
CA ARG A 161 8.38 21.18 12.63
C ARG A 161 7.18 20.43 12.07
N GLU A 162 6.01 21.05 12.21
CA GLU A 162 4.77 20.62 11.57
C GLU A 162 4.56 21.48 10.32
N ILE A 163 4.68 20.86 9.15
CA ILE A 163 4.48 21.49 7.85
C ILE A 163 3.11 21.04 7.35
N PRO A 164 2.16 21.94 7.13
CA PRO A 164 0.85 21.53 6.69
C PRO A 164 0.89 20.99 5.26
N LEU A 165 0.08 19.97 4.99
CA LEU A 165 0.00 19.32 3.69
C LEU A 165 -1.34 19.62 3.02
N TRP A 166 -1.27 20.07 1.76
CA TRP A 166 -2.42 20.26 0.88
C TRP A 166 -3.55 21.10 1.50
N GLU A 167 -3.20 22.28 2.00
CA GLU A 167 -4.16 23.19 2.66
C GLU A 167 -5.07 23.90 1.66
N GLU A 168 -4.55 24.22 0.48
CA GLU A 168 -5.26 24.97 -0.54
C GLU A 168 -6.37 24.11 -1.16
N GLU A 169 -7.49 24.75 -1.53
CA GLU A 169 -8.62 24.02 -2.10
C GLU A 169 -8.27 23.36 -3.44
N SER A 170 -7.42 24.00 -4.24
CA SER A 170 -6.85 23.45 -5.47
C SER A 170 -6.07 22.15 -5.22
N GLU A 171 -5.25 22.11 -4.17
CA GLU A 171 -4.49 20.92 -3.80
C GLU A 171 -5.41 19.78 -3.36
N LYS A 172 -6.46 20.08 -2.59
CA LYS A 172 -7.46 19.08 -2.18
C LYS A 172 -8.24 18.52 -3.36
N ASP A 173 -8.62 19.37 -4.31
CA ASP A 173 -9.31 18.94 -5.51
C ASP A 173 -8.40 18.12 -6.42
N ALA A 174 -7.12 18.50 -6.54
CA ALA A 174 -6.11 17.73 -7.24
C ALA A 174 -5.89 16.35 -6.61
N LEU A 175 -5.82 16.25 -5.27
CA LEU A 175 -5.76 14.96 -4.58
C LEU A 175 -6.95 14.06 -4.90
N LYS A 176 -8.18 14.62 -4.86
CA LYS A 176 -9.39 13.88 -5.25
C LYS A 176 -9.29 13.38 -6.68
N GLN A 177 -8.86 14.25 -7.62
CA GLN A 177 -8.67 13.88 -9.01
C GLN A 177 -7.66 12.73 -9.18
N VAL A 178 -6.52 12.78 -8.49
CA VAL A 178 -5.52 11.69 -8.56
C VAL A 178 -6.10 10.38 -8.03
N PHE A 179 -6.87 10.41 -6.93
CA PHE A 179 -7.51 9.21 -6.40
C PHE A 179 -8.58 8.64 -7.35
N GLU A 180 -9.39 9.50 -7.97
CA GLU A 180 -10.40 9.09 -8.95
C GLU A 180 -9.76 8.54 -10.23
N ASP A 181 -8.73 9.20 -10.75
CA ASP A 181 -8.01 8.78 -11.95
C ASP A 181 -7.31 7.44 -11.72
N TYR A 182 -6.68 7.25 -10.56
CA TYR A 182 -6.12 5.95 -10.18
C TYR A 182 -7.19 4.87 -10.05
N ALA A 183 -8.30 5.16 -9.37
CA ALA A 183 -9.38 4.20 -9.19
C ALA A 183 -9.93 3.71 -10.54
N ARG A 184 -10.11 4.62 -11.50
CA ARG A 184 -10.55 4.29 -12.87
C ARG A 184 -9.50 3.54 -13.67
N LEU A 185 -8.21 3.75 -13.39
CA LEU A 185 -7.13 3.02 -14.05
C LEU A 185 -7.11 1.55 -13.66
N VAL A 186 -7.41 1.24 -12.40
CA VAL A 186 -7.35 -0.13 -11.85
C VAL A 186 -8.71 -0.82 -11.72
N GLU A 187 -9.75 -0.23 -12.30
CA GLU A 187 -11.12 -0.78 -12.38
C GLU A 187 -11.26 -1.90 -13.41
#